data_AF-J9EJL7-F1
#
_entry.id   AF-J9EJL7-F1
#
_cell.length_a   1.000
_cell.length_b   1.000
_cell.length_c   1.000
_cell.angle_alpha   90.00
_cell.angle_beta   90.00
_cell.angle_gamma   90.00
#
_symmetry.space_group_name_H-M   'P 1'
#
loop_
_entity.id
_entity.type
_entity.pdbx_description
1 polymer ?
#
loop_
_entity_poly.entity_id
_entity_poly.type
_entity_poly.pdbx_seq_one_letter_code
_entity_poly.pdbx_strand_id
1 'polypeptide(L)'
;MLDHVLRIDRIYRQPQGHLLLIGTSGSGKTTLSRFVAWINGLSVFQLKVHSKYTATDFDEDIRTVLRRTGCRNEKVCFIMDESNMLDTGFLERLNTLLANGEVPGLFEGDDYTTLMSQIKEDAHRQGLMLDSPDELYKWFTAQVMRNLHVVFTMNPSGEGLRERSSTSPALFNRCVLNWFGDWTDSALYQVGMELTNTLDMALPEYQAPLTLPAVCDLLPSPIQYRHAVINTFVHVHNSVRKLNENEAKRGHRVVALTPRHFLDFIKHYINVFHEKRRDLEEEKLHLNIGLSKIRETEEQVLELQKSLTLKSSELETKKAAANAKLKEMLADQQRAEKEKLASEQLQKELAESLVQIEKKRTEVQEDLAQVEPAVEEAKQAVKGIKKGQLIEVRSMAAPPQPVRLALESICLLLGESVGMDWKAIRGVMVKDDFMPRILNFDTDSISAETLKLMEKYIRNPDWDFDKVYNFSIV
;
A
#
# COMPACT_ATOMS: atom_id res chain seq x y z
N MET A 1 22.64 12.38 -52.29
CA MET A 1 23.25 13.46 -51.46
C MET A 1 24.76 13.47 -51.53
N LEU A 2 25.44 12.36 -51.20
CA LEU A 2 26.92 12.26 -51.29
C LEU A 2 27.45 12.58 -52.70
N ASP A 3 26.75 12.15 -53.77
CA ASP A 3 27.14 12.51 -55.14
C ASP A 3 27.16 14.02 -55.39
N HIS A 4 26.22 14.77 -54.81
CA HIS A 4 26.21 16.23 -54.94
C HIS A 4 27.38 16.85 -54.17
N VAL A 5 27.75 16.32 -53.01
CA VAL A 5 28.92 16.76 -52.24
C VAL A 5 30.19 16.58 -53.07
N LEU A 6 30.40 15.39 -53.66
CA LEU A 6 31.56 15.10 -54.50
C LEU A 6 31.60 15.96 -55.78
N ARG A 7 30.44 16.19 -56.40
CA ARG A 7 30.35 17.09 -57.56
C ARG A 7 30.71 18.52 -57.19
N ILE A 8 30.19 19.03 -56.06
CA ILE A 8 30.51 20.38 -55.59
C ILE A 8 32.02 20.49 -55.28
N ASP A 9 32.58 19.48 -54.61
CA ASP A 9 34.00 19.44 -54.26
C ASP A 9 34.89 19.50 -55.51
N ARG A 10 34.57 18.68 -56.52
CA ARG A 10 35.28 18.68 -57.79
C ARG A 10 35.26 20.05 -58.46
N ILE A 11 34.14 20.77 -58.39
CA ILE A 11 34.00 22.09 -59.02
C ILE A 11 34.78 23.15 -58.25
N TYR A 12 34.78 23.15 -56.91
CA TYR A 12 35.57 24.09 -56.11
C TYR A 12 37.10 23.91 -56.27
N ARG A 13 37.56 22.75 -56.75
CA ARG A 13 38.99 22.55 -57.06
C ARG A 13 39.41 23.14 -58.41
N GLN A 14 38.46 23.47 -59.28
CA GLN A 14 38.75 24.02 -60.61
C GLN A 14 38.75 25.57 -60.56
N PRO A 15 39.73 26.25 -61.18
CA PRO A 15 39.65 27.70 -61.33
C PRO A 15 38.41 28.06 -62.15
N GLN A 16 37.75 29.18 -61.80
CA GLN A 16 36.43 29.55 -62.35
C GLN A 16 35.34 28.48 -62.19
N GLY A 17 35.46 27.63 -61.17
CA GLY A 17 34.46 26.64 -60.82
C GLY A 17 33.22 27.28 -60.20
N HIS A 18 32.34 27.84 -61.03
CA HIS A 18 31.04 28.37 -60.63
C HIS A 18 29.96 27.27 -60.67
N LEU A 19 28.99 27.34 -59.79
CA LEU A 19 27.92 26.34 -59.66
C LEU A 19 26.54 26.95 -59.83
N LEU A 20 25.69 26.23 -60.55
CA LEU A 20 24.26 26.47 -60.61
C LEU A 20 23.52 25.25 -60.03
N LEU A 21 23.01 25.41 -58.81
CA LEU A 21 22.28 24.38 -58.09
C LEU A 21 20.78 24.54 -58.29
N ILE A 22 20.16 23.58 -58.97
CA ILE A 22 18.71 23.58 -59.22
C ILE A 22 18.05 22.42 -58.47
N GLY A 23 17.07 22.73 -57.63
CA GLY A 23 16.31 21.69 -56.92
C GLY A 23 15.24 22.26 -56.00
N THR A 24 14.38 21.41 -55.46
CA THR A 24 13.26 21.85 -54.62
C THR A 24 13.73 22.60 -53.36
N SER A 25 12.90 23.49 -52.83
CA SER A 25 13.25 24.22 -51.61
C SER A 25 13.50 23.26 -50.44
N GLY A 26 14.51 23.51 -49.62
CA GLY A 26 14.85 22.61 -48.51
C GLY A 26 15.55 21.30 -48.91
N SER A 27 15.86 21.07 -50.20
CA SER A 27 16.60 19.88 -50.64
C SER A 27 18.07 19.82 -50.18
N GLY A 28 18.56 20.88 -49.51
CA GLY A 28 19.90 20.94 -48.94
C GLY A 28 20.96 21.66 -49.80
N LYS A 29 20.58 22.28 -50.92
CA LYS A 29 21.49 23.03 -51.84
C LYS A 29 22.48 23.93 -51.10
N THR A 30 21.95 24.92 -50.38
CA THR A 30 22.76 25.91 -49.67
C THR A 30 23.58 25.26 -48.54
N THR A 31 22.98 24.36 -47.78
CA THR A 31 23.65 23.67 -46.67
C THR A 31 24.84 22.83 -47.15
N LEU A 32 24.67 22.06 -48.23
CA LEU A 32 25.72 21.23 -48.79
C LEU A 32 26.83 22.07 -49.44
N SER A 33 26.50 23.17 -50.13
CA SER A 33 27.53 24.09 -50.62
C SER A 33 28.35 24.71 -49.50
N ARG A 34 27.71 25.16 -48.41
CA ARG A 34 28.46 25.67 -47.24
C ARG A 34 29.35 24.61 -46.61
N PHE A 35 28.85 23.38 -46.49
CA PHE A 35 29.62 22.26 -45.94
C PHE A 35 30.86 21.95 -46.78
N VAL A 36 30.71 21.84 -48.09
CA VAL A 36 31.85 21.55 -48.99
C VAL A 36 32.82 22.72 -49.07
N ALA A 37 32.32 23.95 -49.02
CA ALA A 37 33.17 25.15 -48.92
C ALA A 37 34.02 25.10 -47.65
N TRP A 38 33.42 24.76 -46.51
CA TRP A 38 34.13 24.61 -45.24
C TRP A 38 35.20 23.51 -45.29
N ILE A 39 34.92 22.34 -45.87
CA ILE A 39 35.91 21.26 -46.03
C ILE A 39 37.13 21.74 -46.82
N ASN A 40 36.92 22.52 -47.87
CA ASN A 40 37.98 23.00 -48.75
C ASN A 40 38.67 24.28 -48.24
N GLY A 41 38.28 24.78 -47.05
CA GLY A 41 38.82 26.03 -46.49
C GLY A 41 38.39 27.28 -47.23
N LEU A 42 37.28 27.24 -47.98
CA LEU A 42 36.67 28.43 -48.60
C LEU A 42 35.86 29.18 -47.55
N SER A 43 36.00 30.50 -47.51
CA SER A 43 35.12 31.33 -46.71
C SER A 43 33.80 31.55 -47.44
N VAL A 44 32.69 31.31 -46.74
CA VAL A 44 31.36 31.47 -47.31
C VAL A 44 30.93 32.93 -47.15
N PHE A 45 30.57 33.57 -48.26
CA PHE A 45 29.88 34.85 -48.27
C PHE A 45 28.49 34.64 -48.86
N GLN A 46 27.44 34.81 -48.05
CA GLN A 46 26.07 34.71 -48.52
C GLN A 46 25.42 36.08 -48.53
N LEU A 47 24.83 36.43 -49.67
CA LEU A 47 24.13 37.69 -49.85
C LEU A 47 22.85 37.72 -49.00
N LYS A 48 22.72 38.72 -48.12
CA LYS A 48 21.55 38.92 -47.25
C LYS A 48 20.80 40.16 -47.69
N VAL A 49 19.89 39.98 -48.64
CA VAL A 49 19.05 41.06 -49.17
C VAL A 49 17.92 41.37 -48.18
N HIS A 50 17.75 42.65 -47.84
CA HIS A 50 16.58 43.16 -47.11
C HIS A 50 15.74 44.05 -48.04
N SER A 51 14.55 44.46 -47.61
CA SER A 51 13.60 45.24 -48.43
C SER A 51 14.09 46.62 -48.89
N LYS A 52 15.20 47.11 -48.33
CA LYS A 52 15.82 48.40 -48.66
C LYS A 52 17.20 48.23 -49.33
N TYR A 53 17.54 47.01 -49.72
CA TYR A 53 18.83 46.72 -50.32
C TYR A 53 18.87 47.25 -51.74
N THR A 54 19.90 48.00 -52.08
CA THR A 54 20.04 48.73 -53.33
C THR A 54 21.21 48.22 -54.16
N ALA A 55 21.30 48.67 -55.42
CA ALA A 55 22.43 48.33 -56.29
C ALA A 55 23.78 48.84 -55.77
N THR A 56 23.80 49.95 -55.02
CA THR A 56 25.03 50.46 -54.43
C THR A 56 25.54 49.56 -53.30
N ASP A 57 24.63 49.01 -52.49
CA ASP A 57 24.98 48.04 -51.44
C ASP A 57 25.54 46.75 -52.06
N PHE A 58 24.99 46.34 -53.20
CA PHE A 58 25.49 45.21 -53.98
C PHE A 58 26.88 45.45 -54.55
N ASP A 59 27.14 46.63 -55.08
CA ASP A 59 28.45 47.03 -55.57
C ASP A 59 29.48 47.04 -54.42
N GLU A 60 29.11 47.48 -53.22
CA GLU A 60 29.96 47.40 -52.02
C GLU A 60 30.27 45.96 -51.59
N ASP A 61 29.27 45.07 -51.61
CA ASP A 61 29.44 43.65 -51.32
C ASP A 61 30.37 42.98 -52.34
N ILE A 62 30.20 43.24 -53.64
CA ILE A 62 31.10 42.73 -54.68
C ILE A 62 32.51 43.29 -54.50
N ARG A 63 32.68 44.60 -54.26
CA ARG A 63 34.02 45.19 -53.99
C ARG A 63 34.71 44.48 -52.83
N THR A 64 33.97 44.19 -51.77
CA THR A 64 34.50 43.48 -50.60
C THR A 64 34.93 42.06 -50.95
N VAL A 65 34.11 41.30 -51.69
CA VAL A 65 34.43 39.94 -52.14
C VAL A 65 35.63 39.92 -53.09
N LEU A 66 35.70 40.87 -54.03
CA LEU A 66 36.80 40.99 -54.99
C LEU A 66 38.12 41.39 -54.32
N ARG A 67 38.12 42.32 -53.36
CA ARG A 67 39.32 42.66 -52.58
C ARG A 67 39.83 41.47 -51.75
N ARG A 68 38.92 40.66 -51.18
CA ARG A 68 39.31 39.45 -50.42
C ARG A 68 39.92 38.38 -51.31
N THR A 69 39.34 38.14 -52.48
CA THR A 69 39.80 37.09 -53.41
C THR A 69 41.04 37.50 -54.19
N GLY A 70 41.10 38.75 -54.65
CA GLY A 70 42.15 39.25 -55.53
C GLY A 70 43.38 39.82 -54.82
N CYS A 71 43.21 40.52 -53.69
CA CYS A 71 44.35 41.04 -52.93
C CYS A 71 44.81 39.99 -51.89
N ARG A 72 43.93 39.66 -50.93
CA ARG A 72 44.29 38.77 -49.80
C ARG A 72 44.49 37.31 -50.17
N ASN A 73 44.31 36.94 -51.44
CA ASN A 73 44.40 35.58 -51.95
C ASN A 73 43.54 34.57 -51.13
N GLU A 74 42.40 35.05 -50.62
CA GLU A 74 41.45 34.25 -49.84
C GLU A 74 40.49 33.53 -50.78
N LYS A 75 40.29 32.22 -50.60
CA LYS A 75 39.30 31.48 -51.38
C LYS A 75 37.90 31.74 -50.85
N VAL A 76 37.01 32.27 -51.68
CA VAL A 76 35.66 32.68 -51.28
C VAL A 76 34.62 31.90 -52.07
N CYS A 77 33.63 31.35 -51.36
CA CYS A 77 32.40 30.81 -51.91
C CYS A 77 31.28 31.85 -51.76
N PHE A 78 30.96 32.55 -52.84
CA PHE A 78 29.88 33.53 -52.91
C PHE A 78 28.56 32.81 -53.23
N ILE A 79 27.64 32.72 -52.27
CA ILE A 79 26.35 32.05 -52.43
C ILE A 79 25.24 33.09 -52.62
N MET A 80 24.48 32.91 -53.69
CA MET A 80 23.32 33.72 -54.01
C MET A 80 22.08 32.86 -54.18
N ASP A 81 21.04 33.19 -53.42
CA ASP A 81 19.75 32.49 -53.47
C ASP A 81 18.82 33.15 -54.51
N GLU A 82 17.86 32.38 -55.02
CA GLU A 82 16.91 32.81 -56.06
C GLU A 82 16.14 34.09 -55.73
N SER A 83 15.84 34.32 -54.45
CA SER A 83 15.17 35.53 -53.96
C SER A 83 15.97 36.80 -54.23
N ASN A 84 17.30 36.67 -54.27
CA ASN A 84 18.22 37.78 -54.47
C ASN A 84 18.50 38.03 -55.96
N MET A 85 18.14 37.08 -56.83
CA MET A 85 18.26 37.14 -58.30
C MET A 85 17.08 37.88 -58.97
N LEU A 86 16.24 38.59 -58.20
CA LEU A 86 15.07 39.30 -58.72
C LEU A 86 15.44 40.62 -59.42
N ASP A 87 16.58 41.22 -59.07
CA ASP A 87 17.05 42.45 -59.71
C ASP A 87 17.90 42.12 -60.95
N THR A 88 17.45 42.58 -62.12
CA THR A 88 18.15 42.40 -63.40
C THR A 88 19.52 43.06 -63.40
N GLY A 89 19.68 44.19 -62.70
CA GLY A 89 20.95 44.90 -62.58
C GLY A 89 22.01 44.12 -61.80
N PHE A 90 21.60 43.22 -60.91
CA PHE A 90 22.54 42.35 -60.18
C PHE A 90 23.02 41.21 -61.07
N LEU A 91 22.12 40.63 -61.87
CA LEU A 91 22.45 39.55 -62.81
C LEU A 91 23.40 40.02 -63.90
N GLU A 92 23.25 41.24 -64.42
CA GLU A 92 24.17 41.80 -65.42
C GLU A 92 25.61 41.92 -64.88
N ARG A 93 25.77 42.48 -63.68
CA ARG A 93 27.07 42.56 -62.99
C ARG A 93 27.67 41.19 -62.70
N LEU A 94 26.84 40.20 -62.39
CA LEU A 94 27.33 38.84 -62.17
C LEU A 94 27.69 38.15 -63.48
N ASN A 95 26.99 38.42 -64.58
CA ASN A 95 27.34 37.88 -65.88
C ASN A 95 28.73 38.38 -66.33
N THR A 96 29.05 39.66 -66.10
CA THR A 96 30.40 40.19 -66.37
C THR A 96 31.44 39.59 -65.43
N LEU A 97 31.12 39.45 -64.14
CA LEU A 97 31.99 38.81 -63.15
C LEU A 97 32.31 37.34 -63.48
N LEU A 98 31.32 36.56 -63.91
CA LEU A 98 31.48 35.15 -64.30
C LEU A 98 32.25 35.00 -65.62
N ALA A 99 32.12 35.96 -66.53
CA ALA A 99 32.80 35.91 -67.83
C ALA A 99 34.26 36.35 -67.74
N ASN A 100 34.50 37.48 -67.08
CA ASN A 100 35.77 38.20 -67.12
C ASN A 100 36.46 38.29 -65.76
N GLY A 101 35.87 37.80 -64.67
CA GLY A 101 36.44 37.95 -63.32
C GLY A 101 36.42 39.39 -62.80
N GLU A 102 35.71 40.28 -63.47
CA GLU A 102 35.64 41.71 -63.14
C GLU A 102 34.28 42.30 -63.53
N VAL A 103 33.94 43.42 -62.89
CA VAL A 103 32.74 44.19 -63.20
C VAL A 103 33.18 45.59 -63.64
N PRO A 104 32.96 45.98 -64.91
CA PRO A 104 33.31 47.32 -65.40
C PRO A 104 32.64 48.42 -64.57
N GLY A 105 33.38 49.48 -64.26
CA GLY A 105 32.89 50.63 -63.48
C GLY A 105 32.70 50.38 -61.98
N LEU A 106 33.10 49.21 -61.46
CA LEU A 106 32.97 48.90 -60.03
C LEU A 106 34.06 49.58 -59.17
N PHE A 107 35.28 49.67 -59.69
CA PHE A 107 36.42 50.32 -59.07
C PHE A 107 36.78 51.57 -59.87
N GLU A 108 36.37 52.75 -59.39
CA GLU A 108 36.65 54.04 -60.03
C GLU A 108 37.23 55.04 -59.01
N GLY A 109 37.91 56.08 -59.49
CA GLY A 109 38.44 57.15 -58.66
C GLY A 109 39.37 56.64 -57.54
N ASP A 110 39.06 57.04 -56.31
CA ASP A 110 39.85 56.72 -55.11
C ASP A 110 39.86 55.22 -54.76
N ASP A 111 38.81 54.48 -55.14
CA ASP A 111 38.75 53.04 -54.92
C ASP A 111 39.72 52.26 -55.82
N TYR A 112 39.95 52.77 -57.03
CA TYR A 112 40.90 52.18 -57.97
C TYR A 112 42.34 52.42 -57.53
N THR A 113 42.68 53.64 -57.09
CA THR A 113 44.03 53.96 -56.60
C THR A 113 44.37 53.14 -55.34
N THR A 114 43.40 52.99 -54.44
CA THR A 114 43.54 52.14 -53.25
C THR A 114 43.74 50.67 -53.62
N LEU A 115 42.96 50.16 -54.58
CA LEU A 115 43.08 48.80 -55.08
C LEU A 115 44.45 48.54 -55.72
N MET A 116 44.94 49.44 -56.58
CA MET A 116 46.25 49.32 -57.23
C MET A 116 47.40 49.26 -56.22
N SER A 117 47.34 50.07 -55.16
CA SER A 117 48.33 50.05 -54.08
C SER A 117 48.37 48.70 -53.36
N GLN A 118 47.19 48.15 -53.03
CA GLN A 118 47.07 46.84 -52.38
C GLN A 118 47.56 45.70 -53.26
N ILE A 119 47.20 45.71 -54.55
CA ILE A 119 47.66 44.70 -55.51
C ILE A 119 49.18 44.74 -55.67
N LYS A 120 49.78 45.94 -55.74
CA LYS A 120 51.23 46.09 -55.86
C LYS A 120 51.95 45.52 -54.64
N GLU A 121 51.44 45.79 -53.44
CA GLU A 121 51.99 45.23 -52.19
C GLU A 121 51.92 43.69 -52.17
N ASP A 122 50.77 43.12 -52.55
CA ASP A 122 50.58 41.67 -52.56
C ASP A 122 51.38 40.96 -53.67
N ALA A 123 51.50 41.58 -54.85
CA ALA A 123 52.34 41.08 -55.94
C ALA A 123 53.81 41.01 -55.50
N HIS A 124 54.31 42.06 -54.85
CA HIS A 124 55.65 42.07 -54.26
C HIS A 124 55.81 41.01 -53.17
N ARG A 125 54.80 40.80 -52.30
CA ARG A 125 54.83 39.74 -51.28
C ARG A 125 54.92 38.34 -51.88
N GLN A 126 54.37 38.14 -53.08
CA GLN A 126 54.48 36.88 -53.84
C GLN A 126 55.73 36.80 -54.72
N GLY A 127 56.64 37.79 -54.65
CA GLY A 127 57.89 37.82 -55.41
C GLY A 127 57.76 38.24 -56.87
N LEU A 128 56.60 38.80 -57.26
CA LEU A 128 56.36 39.33 -58.60
C LEU A 128 56.63 40.84 -58.61
N MET A 129 57.49 41.30 -59.53
CA MET A 129 57.73 42.73 -59.76
C MET A 129 56.90 43.18 -60.95
N LEU A 130 55.69 43.67 -60.66
CA LEU A 130 54.78 44.23 -61.66
C LEU A 130 54.70 45.74 -61.44
N ASP A 131 55.08 46.52 -62.45
CA ASP A 131 55.11 47.99 -62.36
C ASP A 131 54.08 48.67 -63.26
N SER A 132 53.57 47.98 -64.29
CA SER A 132 52.51 48.51 -65.15
C SER A 132 51.13 48.34 -64.49
N PRO A 133 50.29 49.39 -64.43
CA PRO A 133 48.91 49.29 -63.93
C PRO A 133 48.09 48.20 -64.63
N ASP A 134 48.28 48.03 -65.95
CA ASP A 134 47.59 47.02 -66.74
C ASP A 134 48.01 45.59 -66.35
N GLU A 135 49.28 45.39 -66.00
CA GLU A 135 49.80 44.09 -65.58
C GLU A 135 49.33 43.74 -64.16
N LEU A 136 49.32 44.73 -63.25
CA LEU A 136 48.77 44.58 -61.91
C LEU A 136 47.29 44.21 -61.96
N TYR A 137 46.51 44.91 -62.79
CA TYR A 137 45.08 44.65 -62.91
C TYR A 137 44.79 43.28 -63.55
N LYS A 138 45.52 42.88 -64.60
CA LYS A 138 45.44 41.52 -65.16
C LYS A 138 45.78 40.44 -64.13
N TRP A 139 46.79 40.67 -63.31
CA TRP A 139 47.16 39.75 -62.23
C TRP A 139 46.05 39.65 -61.18
N PHE A 140 45.47 40.77 -60.76
CA PHE A 140 44.33 40.79 -59.85
C PHE A 140 43.14 40.00 -60.39
N THR A 141 42.76 40.23 -61.64
CA THR A 141 41.67 39.50 -62.29
C THR A 141 41.97 37.99 -62.34
N ALA A 142 43.22 37.59 -62.60
CA ALA A 142 43.62 36.18 -62.54
C ALA A 142 43.52 35.58 -61.13
N GLN A 143 43.84 36.33 -60.08
CA GLN A 143 43.66 35.88 -58.69
C GLN A 143 42.18 35.72 -58.33
N VAL A 144 41.35 36.68 -58.74
CA VAL A 144 39.89 36.60 -58.55
C VAL A 144 39.35 35.35 -59.25
N MET A 145 39.69 35.12 -60.52
CA MET A 145 39.24 33.93 -61.28
C MET A 145 39.65 32.60 -60.62
N ARG A 146 40.78 32.57 -59.91
CA ARG A 146 41.27 31.36 -59.22
C ARG A 146 40.59 31.13 -57.88
N ASN A 147 40.29 32.20 -57.14
CA ASN A 147 39.88 32.12 -55.73
C ASN A 147 38.38 32.33 -55.51
N LEU A 148 37.67 32.90 -56.49
CA LEU A 148 36.24 33.17 -56.40
C LEU A 148 35.43 32.02 -57.00
N HIS A 149 34.58 31.42 -56.18
CA HIS A 149 33.56 30.47 -56.61
C HIS A 149 32.19 31.07 -56.35
N VAL A 150 31.37 31.15 -57.40
CA VAL A 150 30.01 31.69 -57.30
C VAL A 150 29.02 30.54 -57.36
N VAL A 151 28.09 30.49 -56.43
CA VAL A 151 27.06 29.45 -56.32
C VAL A 151 25.68 30.09 -56.40
N PHE A 152 24.93 29.75 -57.43
CA PHE A 152 23.53 30.11 -57.57
C PHE A 152 22.65 28.99 -57.06
N THR A 153 21.64 29.30 -56.25
CA THR A 153 20.62 28.34 -55.84
C THR A 153 19.27 28.73 -56.41
N MET A 154 18.65 27.84 -57.20
CA MET A 154 17.37 28.07 -57.86
C MET A 154 16.37 26.93 -57.60
N ASN A 155 15.08 27.26 -57.57
CA ASN A 155 13.99 26.31 -57.47
C ASN A 155 13.37 26.05 -58.86
N PRO A 156 13.26 24.79 -59.32
CA PRO A 156 12.66 24.47 -60.62
C PRO A 156 11.15 24.78 -60.68
N SER A 157 10.46 24.87 -59.55
CA SER A 157 9.03 25.18 -59.48
C SER A 157 8.72 26.69 -59.48
N GLY A 158 9.74 27.55 -59.48
CA GLY A 158 9.54 29.00 -59.61
C GLY A 158 9.23 29.39 -61.05
N GLU A 159 8.24 30.28 -61.24
CA GLU A 159 7.84 30.78 -62.57
C GLU A 159 9.02 31.45 -63.33
N GLY A 160 10.05 31.90 -62.61
CA GLY A 160 11.18 32.64 -63.17
C GLY A 160 12.33 31.81 -63.73
N LEU A 161 12.38 30.47 -63.60
CA LEU A 161 13.55 29.71 -64.07
C LEU A 161 13.73 29.81 -65.60
N ARG A 162 12.63 29.68 -66.35
CA ARG A 162 12.66 29.78 -67.82
C ARG A 162 13.02 31.18 -68.30
N GLU A 163 12.40 32.19 -67.71
CA GLU A 163 12.65 33.60 -68.05
C GLU A 163 14.11 33.98 -67.77
N ARG A 164 14.66 33.58 -66.62
CA ARG A 164 16.06 33.86 -66.25
C ARG A 164 17.07 33.14 -67.13
N SER A 165 16.74 31.95 -67.64
CA SER A 165 17.59 31.25 -68.62
C SER A 165 17.70 31.98 -69.96
N SER A 166 16.66 32.72 -70.34
CA SER A 166 16.66 33.59 -71.52
C SER A 166 17.46 34.87 -71.28
N THR A 167 17.25 35.53 -70.14
CA THR A 167 17.85 36.84 -69.83
C THR A 167 19.35 36.77 -69.51
N SER A 168 19.88 35.61 -69.10
CA SER A 168 21.29 35.50 -68.69
C SER A 168 21.94 34.19 -69.15
N PRO A 169 22.39 34.11 -70.42
CA PRO A 169 23.04 32.91 -70.97
C PRO A 169 24.36 32.56 -70.26
N ALA A 170 25.08 33.56 -69.73
CA ALA A 170 26.35 33.35 -69.03
C ALA A 170 26.21 32.49 -67.77
N LEU A 171 25.06 32.55 -67.07
CA LEU A 171 24.78 31.69 -65.92
C LEU A 171 24.83 30.21 -66.29
N PHE A 172 24.32 29.82 -67.45
CA PHE A 172 24.26 28.43 -67.91
C PHE A 172 25.54 28.01 -68.64
N ASN A 173 26.20 28.93 -69.33
CA ASN A 173 27.42 28.64 -70.09
C ASN A 173 28.69 28.61 -69.22
N ARG A 174 28.72 29.37 -68.12
CA ARG A 174 29.92 29.52 -67.26
C ARG A 174 29.80 28.79 -65.92
N CYS A 175 28.59 28.43 -65.47
CA CYS A 175 28.41 27.63 -64.28
C CYS A 175 28.19 26.16 -64.62
N VAL A 176 28.74 25.27 -63.81
CA VAL A 176 28.41 23.86 -63.87
C VAL A 176 27.04 23.64 -63.24
N LEU A 177 26.10 23.16 -64.06
CA LEU A 177 24.76 22.79 -63.63
C LEU A 177 24.81 21.52 -62.79
N ASN A 178 24.36 21.59 -61.54
CA ASN A 178 24.14 20.42 -60.70
C ASN A 178 22.66 20.35 -60.31
N TRP A 179 21.96 19.42 -60.94
CA TRP A 179 20.55 19.18 -60.68
C TRP A 179 20.37 18.34 -59.41
N PHE A 180 19.89 18.96 -58.34
CA PHE A 180 19.52 18.31 -57.09
C PHE A 180 18.17 17.60 -57.19
N GLY A 181 17.28 18.10 -58.04
CA GLY A 181 15.92 17.58 -58.16
C GLY A 181 15.14 17.65 -56.84
N ASP A 182 14.24 16.69 -56.67
CA ASP A 182 13.56 16.44 -55.39
C ASP A 182 14.13 15.18 -54.72
N TRP A 183 13.83 14.99 -53.44
CA TRP A 183 14.28 13.79 -52.74
C TRP A 183 13.59 12.54 -53.28
N THR A 184 14.39 11.50 -53.57
CA THR A 184 13.89 10.18 -53.93
C THR A 184 13.24 9.49 -52.73
N ASP A 185 12.41 8.48 -52.98
CA ASP A 185 11.74 7.72 -51.93
C ASP A 185 12.76 7.06 -50.99
N SER A 186 13.89 6.59 -51.52
CA SER A 186 15.01 6.07 -50.73
C SER A 186 15.65 7.13 -49.83
N ALA A 187 15.77 8.37 -50.31
CA ALA A 187 16.33 9.47 -49.53
C ALA A 187 15.37 9.90 -48.40
N LEU A 188 14.07 10.02 -48.71
CA LEU A 188 13.03 10.29 -47.71
C LEU A 188 13.01 9.20 -46.64
N TYR A 189 13.11 7.94 -47.05
CA TYR A 189 13.19 6.80 -46.15
C TYR A 189 14.41 6.86 -45.22
N GLN A 190 15.62 7.06 -45.76
CA GLN A 190 16.84 7.14 -44.96
C GLN A 190 16.84 8.32 -43.99
N VAL A 191 16.38 9.49 -44.42
CA VAL A 191 16.24 10.68 -43.56
C VAL A 191 15.23 10.41 -42.45
N GLY A 192 14.09 9.77 -42.77
CA GLY A 192 13.12 9.35 -41.77
C GLY A 192 13.70 8.35 -40.77
N MET A 193 14.52 7.41 -41.23
CA MET A 193 15.17 6.42 -40.37
C MET A 193 16.18 7.05 -39.40
N GLU A 194 16.98 8.00 -39.88
CA GLU A 194 17.97 8.69 -39.04
C GLU A 194 17.29 9.63 -38.02
N LEU A 195 16.29 10.40 -38.46
CA LEU A 195 15.57 11.33 -37.57
C LEU A 195 14.78 10.62 -36.48
N THR A 196 14.30 9.41 -36.74
CA THR A 196 13.53 8.60 -35.78
C THR A 196 14.41 7.66 -34.97
N ASN A 197 15.74 7.78 -35.06
CA ASN A 197 16.66 6.89 -34.35
C ASN A 197 16.67 7.05 -32.83
N THR A 198 16.33 8.24 -32.38
CA THR A 198 16.17 8.55 -30.96
C THR A 198 14.86 8.03 -30.37
N LEU A 199 13.90 7.61 -31.21
CA LEU A 199 12.60 7.11 -30.76
C LEU A 199 12.67 5.61 -30.45
N ASP A 200 12.25 5.26 -29.24
CA ASP A 200 12.03 3.87 -28.84
C ASP A 200 10.71 3.34 -29.44
N MET A 201 10.83 2.71 -30.60
CA MET A 201 9.71 2.14 -31.39
C MET A 201 9.85 0.62 -31.55
N ALA A 202 10.45 -0.06 -30.57
CA ALA A 202 10.62 -1.50 -30.64
C ALA A 202 9.30 -2.23 -30.32
N LEU A 203 8.77 -2.97 -31.30
CA LEU A 203 7.64 -3.88 -31.12
C LEU A 203 8.06 -5.27 -31.64
N PRO A 204 8.55 -6.16 -30.76
CA PRO A 204 9.09 -7.46 -31.15
C PRO A 204 8.06 -8.39 -31.79
N GLU A 205 6.79 -8.28 -31.37
CA GLU A 205 5.68 -9.10 -31.85
C GLU A 205 5.02 -8.57 -33.13
N TYR A 206 5.55 -7.48 -33.71
CA TYR A 206 4.95 -6.88 -34.89
C TYR A 206 5.13 -7.76 -36.13
N GLN A 207 4.02 -8.06 -36.79
CA GLN A 207 3.98 -8.66 -38.13
C GLN A 207 3.37 -7.67 -39.11
N ALA A 208 4.10 -7.36 -40.17
CA ALA A 208 3.62 -6.44 -41.19
C ALA A 208 2.42 -7.04 -41.95
N PRO A 209 1.32 -6.30 -42.11
CA PRO A 209 0.20 -6.73 -42.95
C PRO A 209 0.62 -6.92 -44.40
N LEU A 210 0.08 -7.93 -45.08
CA LEU A 210 0.31 -8.19 -46.51
C LEU A 210 -0.12 -7.03 -47.42
N THR A 211 -1.00 -6.14 -46.94
CA THR A 211 -1.53 -4.98 -47.67
C THR A 211 -0.65 -3.74 -47.57
N LEU A 212 0.44 -3.76 -46.79
CA LEU A 212 1.28 -2.59 -46.60
C LEU A 212 2.01 -2.26 -47.91
N PRO A 213 1.78 -1.08 -48.52
CA PRO A 213 2.43 -0.74 -49.78
C PRO A 213 3.93 -0.51 -49.51
N ALA A 214 4.79 -1.36 -50.07
CA ALA A 214 6.23 -1.15 -50.04
C ALA A 214 6.58 0.00 -50.99
N VAL A 215 6.84 1.19 -50.44
CA VAL A 215 7.18 2.38 -51.24
C VAL A 215 8.69 2.45 -51.49
N CYS A 216 9.50 1.79 -50.65
CA CYS A 216 10.95 1.83 -50.72
C CYS A 216 11.54 0.42 -50.85
N ASP A 217 12.48 0.26 -51.78
CA ASP A 217 13.21 -1.00 -52.00
C ASP A 217 14.20 -1.34 -50.88
N LEU A 218 14.49 -0.41 -49.97
CA LEU A 218 15.41 -0.57 -48.85
C LEU A 218 14.76 -1.22 -47.61
N LEU A 219 13.53 -1.73 -47.74
CA LEU A 219 12.84 -2.36 -46.62
C LEU A 219 13.46 -3.73 -46.30
N PRO A 220 13.87 -3.97 -45.04
CA PRO A 220 14.35 -5.28 -44.63
C PRO A 220 13.21 -6.29 -44.61
N SER A 221 13.55 -7.55 -44.90
CA SER A 221 12.66 -8.69 -44.72
C SER A 221 13.20 -9.56 -43.58
N PRO A 222 12.48 -9.76 -42.47
CA PRO A 222 11.11 -9.29 -42.19
C PRO A 222 11.01 -7.80 -41.83
N ILE A 223 9.87 -7.18 -42.18
CA ILE A 223 9.63 -5.75 -41.91
C ILE A 223 9.37 -5.56 -40.41
N GLN A 224 10.29 -4.85 -39.75
CA GLN A 224 10.13 -4.42 -38.36
C GLN A 224 9.17 -3.23 -38.26
N TYR A 225 8.53 -3.07 -37.09
CA TYR A 225 7.56 -1.99 -36.85
C TYR A 225 8.08 -0.60 -37.22
N ARG A 226 9.31 -0.28 -36.79
CA ARG A 226 9.97 0.99 -37.11
C ARG A 226 10.04 1.24 -38.63
N HIS A 227 10.40 0.22 -39.40
CA HIS A 227 10.55 0.31 -40.85
C HIS A 227 9.18 0.49 -41.53
N ALA A 228 8.12 -0.13 -40.99
CA ALA A 228 6.74 0.08 -41.44
C ALA A 228 6.25 1.52 -41.18
N VAL A 229 6.55 2.10 -40.01
CA VAL A 229 6.20 3.50 -39.68
C VAL A 229 6.92 4.46 -40.62
N ILE A 230 8.23 4.28 -40.83
CA ILE A 230 9.01 5.14 -41.72
C ILE A 230 8.51 5.04 -43.17
N ASN A 231 8.22 3.83 -43.66
CA ASN A 231 7.61 3.64 -44.98
C ASN A 231 6.27 4.35 -45.11
N THR A 232 5.47 4.37 -44.04
CA THR A 232 4.20 5.10 -44.01
C THR A 232 4.42 6.61 -44.12
N PHE A 233 5.47 7.16 -43.50
CA PHE A 233 5.79 8.59 -43.67
C PHE A 233 6.09 8.95 -45.13
N VAL A 234 6.87 8.13 -45.82
CA VAL A 234 7.17 8.31 -47.25
C VAL A 234 5.89 8.18 -48.08
N HIS A 235 5.06 7.18 -47.77
CA HIS A 235 3.77 6.99 -48.45
C HIS A 235 2.84 8.20 -48.33
N VAL A 236 2.69 8.75 -47.11
CA VAL A 236 1.88 9.94 -46.84
C VAL A 236 2.43 11.17 -47.56
N HIS A 237 3.74 11.35 -47.59
CA HIS A 237 4.35 12.45 -48.33
C HIS A 237 4.04 12.36 -49.84
N ASN A 238 4.17 11.16 -50.41
CA ASN A 238 3.90 10.92 -51.82
C ASN A 238 2.41 10.99 -52.18
N SER A 239 1.51 10.61 -51.27
CA SER A 239 0.07 10.75 -51.51
C SER A 239 -0.36 12.21 -51.56
N VAL A 240 0.18 13.06 -50.67
CA VAL A 240 -0.05 14.51 -50.70
C VAL A 240 0.54 15.12 -51.97
N ARG A 241 1.72 14.68 -52.43
CA ARG A 241 2.30 15.13 -53.71
C ARG A 241 1.35 14.85 -54.88
N LYS A 242 0.85 13.61 -55.00
CA LYS A 242 -0.09 13.20 -56.05
C LYS A 242 -1.41 13.98 -55.98
N LEU A 243 -1.91 14.23 -54.77
CA LEU A 243 -3.10 15.05 -54.58
C LEU A 243 -2.89 16.48 -55.07
N ASN A 244 -1.77 17.11 -54.69
CA ASN A 244 -1.44 18.46 -55.14
C ASN A 244 -1.28 18.55 -56.67
N GLU A 245 -0.70 17.54 -57.32
CA GLU A 245 -0.63 17.49 -58.78
C GLU A 245 -2.02 17.42 -59.44
N ASN A 246 -2.93 16.65 -58.86
CA ASN A 246 -4.30 16.52 -59.37
C ASN A 246 -5.10 17.82 -59.18
N GLU A 247 -4.97 18.44 -58.02
CA GLU A 247 -5.65 19.71 -57.72
C GLU A 247 -5.07 20.88 -58.53
N ALA A 248 -3.76 20.87 -58.82
CA ALA A 248 -3.13 21.82 -59.74
C ALA A 248 -3.70 21.71 -61.15
N LYS A 249 -3.88 20.48 -61.66
CA LYS A 249 -4.50 20.23 -62.98
C LYS A 249 -5.95 20.71 -63.05
N ARG A 250 -6.64 20.75 -61.90
CA ARG A 250 -8.01 21.28 -61.78
C ARG A 250 -8.06 22.81 -61.71
N GLY A 251 -6.92 23.49 -61.65
CA GLY A 251 -6.83 24.94 -61.54
C GLY A 251 -6.97 25.47 -60.11
N HIS A 252 -6.96 24.60 -59.10
CA HIS A 252 -6.94 25.02 -57.71
C HIS A 252 -5.55 25.52 -57.32
N ARG A 253 -5.50 26.49 -56.41
CA ARG A 253 -4.25 26.97 -55.83
C ARG A 253 -3.67 25.89 -54.92
N VAL A 254 -2.54 25.32 -55.30
CA VAL A 254 -1.84 24.30 -54.52
C VAL A 254 -0.58 24.84 -53.89
N VAL A 255 -0.23 24.31 -52.71
CA VAL A 255 1.04 24.58 -52.05
C VAL A 255 2.09 23.61 -52.59
N ALA A 256 3.25 24.12 -52.99
CA ALA A 256 4.36 23.28 -53.42
C ALA A 256 4.85 22.43 -52.24
N LEU A 257 4.79 21.10 -52.39
CA LEU A 257 5.34 20.19 -51.39
C LEU A 257 6.86 20.15 -51.53
N THR A 258 7.57 20.24 -50.41
CA THR A 258 9.04 20.34 -50.37
C THR A 258 9.60 19.41 -49.30
N PRO A 259 10.88 18.98 -49.41
CA PRO A 259 11.55 18.23 -48.37
C PRO A 259 11.50 18.89 -46.97
N ARG A 260 11.40 20.23 -46.91
CA ARG A 260 11.20 20.95 -45.65
C ARG A 260 9.93 20.50 -44.93
N HIS A 261 8.82 20.37 -45.66
CA HIS A 261 7.56 19.87 -45.09
C HIS A 261 7.66 18.44 -44.59
N PHE A 262 8.47 17.59 -45.24
CA PHE A 262 8.73 16.23 -44.75
C PHE A 262 9.52 16.23 -43.43
N LEU A 263 10.54 17.07 -43.33
CA LEU A 263 11.30 17.25 -42.09
C LEU A 263 10.42 17.77 -40.96
N ASP A 264 9.57 18.76 -41.24
CA ASP A 264 8.65 19.33 -40.27
C ASP A 264 7.59 18.31 -39.83
N PHE A 265 7.10 17.47 -40.76
CA PHE A 265 6.19 16.37 -40.47
C PHE A 265 6.80 15.36 -39.50
N ILE A 266 8.04 14.90 -39.75
CA ILE A 266 8.72 13.95 -38.85
C ILE A 266 8.97 14.58 -37.49
N LYS A 267 9.44 15.85 -37.45
CA LYS A 267 9.64 16.56 -36.18
C LYS A 267 8.35 16.69 -35.39
N HIS A 268 7.25 17.02 -36.06
CA HIS A 268 5.94 17.11 -35.43
C HIS A 268 5.51 15.75 -34.87
N TYR A 269 5.70 14.66 -35.62
CA TYR A 269 5.44 13.31 -35.13
C TYR A 269 6.27 12.98 -33.89
N ILE A 270 7.58 13.27 -33.89
CA ILE A 270 8.48 13.05 -32.74
C ILE A 270 7.96 13.79 -31.50
N ASN A 271 7.55 15.06 -31.66
CA ASN A 271 7.03 15.86 -30.55
C ASN A 271 5.74 15.26 -29.97
N VAL A 272 4.78 14.91 -30.84
CA VAL A 272 3.51 14.30 -30.43
C VAL A 272 3.73 12.93 -29.80
N PHE A 273 4.68 12.14 -30.32
CA PHE A 273 5.04 10.84 -29.75
C PHE A 273 5.54 10.98 -28.31
N HIS A 274 6.47 11.91 -28.07
CA HIS A 274 6.99 12.15 -26.72
C HIS A 274 5.92 12.70 -25.78
N GLU A 275 5.08 13.62 -26.25
CA GLU A 275 3.96 14.16 -25.47
C GLU A 275 3.01 13.04 -25.04
N LYS A 276 2.51 12.25 -26.00
CA LYS A 276 1.56 11.17 -25.71
C LYS A 276 2.16 10.03 -24.89
N ARG A 277 3.43 9.71 -25.11
CA ARG A 277 4.12 8.70 -24.30
C ARG A 277 4.25 9.15 -22.86
N ARG A 278 4.60 10.42 -22.62
CA ARG A 278 4.68 10.99 -21.27
C ARG A 278 3.31 10.95 -20.58
N ASP A 279 2.26 11.41 -21.26
CA ASP A 279 0.89 11.42 -20.71
C ASP A 279 0.44 10.00 -20.33
N LEU A 280 0.66 9.01 -21.22
CA LEU A 280 0.31 7.61 -20.96
C LEU A 280 1.17 6.96 -19.87
N GLU A 281 2.45 7.31 -19.78
CA GLU A 281 3.33 6.81 -18.71
C GLU A 281 2.90 7.33 -17.34
N GLU A 282 2.45 8.58 -17.26
CA GLU A 282 1.89 9.16 -16.04
C GLU A 282 0.57 8.48 -15.63
N GLU A 283 -0.36 8.28 -16.57
CA GLU A 283 -1.60 7.54 -16.33
C GLU A 283 -1.32 6.10 -15.89
N LYS A 284 -0.39 5.41 -16.56
CA LYS A 284 0.05 4.06 -16.19
C LYS A 284 0.65 4.02 -14.79
N LEU A 285 1.48 5.01 -14.42
CA LEU A 285 2.06 5.10 -13.09
C LEU A 285 0.97 5.28 -12.03
N HIS A 286 0.02 6.19 -12.25
CA HIS A 286 -1.10 6.42 -11.35
C HIS A 286 -1.94 5.14 -11.16
N LEU A 287 -2.28 4.45 -12.24
CA LEU A 287 -3.01 3.18 -12.19
C LEU A 287 -2.24 2.08 -11.46
N ASN A 288 -0.94 1.95 -11.71
CA ASN A 288 -0.11 0.93 -11.05
C ASN A 288 0.01 1.19 -9.55
N ILE A 289 0.18 2.45 -9.14
CA ILE A 289 0.18 2.82 -7.72
C ILE A 289 -1.18 2.53 -7.08
N GLY A 290 -2.28 2.87 -7.77
CA GLY A 290 -3.63 2.54 -7.32
C GLY A 290 -3.85 1.05 -7.14
N LEU A 291 -3.45 0.24 -8.12
CA LEU A 291 -3.52 -1.22 -8.07
C LEU A 291 -2.68 -1.82 -6.95
N SER A 292 -1.47 -1.29 -6.70
CA SER A 292 -0.64 -1.73 -5.56
C SER A 292 -1.36 -1.47 -4.23
N LYS A 293 -1.90 -0.26 -4.04
CA LYS A 293 -2.63 0.10 -2.81
C LYS A 293 -3.88 -0.76 -2.60
N ILE A 294 -4.61 -1.09 -3.68
CA ILE A 294 -5.77 -1.98 -3.61
C ILE A 294 -5.32 -3.38 -3.17
N ARG A 295 -4.26 -3.93 -3.77
CA ARG A 295 -3.71 -5.24 -3.37
C ARG A 295 -3.23 -5.25 -1.91
N GLU A 296 -2.54 -4.20 -1.47
CA GLU A 296 -2.09 -4.05 -0.08
C GLU A 296 -3.29 -3.98 0.89
N THR A 297 -4.35 -3.27 0.51
CA THR A 297 -5.57 -3.17 1.33
C THR A 297 -6.30 -4.51 1.39
N GLU A 298 -6.37 -5.23 0.27
CA GLU A 298 -6.95 -6.58 0.21
C GLU A 298 -6.21 -7.54 1.15
N GLU A 299 -4.88 -7.51 1.14
CA GLU A 299 -4.05 -8.31 2.05
C GLU A 299 -4.30 -7.97 3.52
N GLN A 300 -4.35 -6.67 3.87
CA GLN A 300 -4.67 -6.22 5.23
C GLN A 300 -6.08 -6.63 5.68
N VAL A 301 -7.08 -6.56 4.79
CA VAL A 301 -8.45 -6.97 5.11
C VAL A 301 -8.51 -8.48 5.34
N LEU A 302 -7.79 -9.29 4.53
CA LEU A 302 -7.69 -10.72 4.73
C LEU A 302 -7.03 -11.08 6.06
N GLU A 303 -5.99 -10.36 6.46
CA GLU A 303 -5.34 -10.54 7.77
C GLU A 303 -6.28 -10.14 8.92
N LEU A 304 -6.97 -9.01 8.80
CA LEU A 304 -7.96 -8.56 9.79
C LEU A 304 -9.11 -9.56 9.93
N GLN A 305 -9.64 -10.11 8.83
CA GLN A 305 -10.67 -11.15 8.85
C GLN A 305 -10.19 -12.40 9.59
N LYS A 306 -8.96 -12.87 9.31
CA LYS A 306 -8.35 -13.98 10.07
C LYS A 306 -8.27 -13.66 11.56
N SER A 307 -7.77 -12.47 11.92
CA SER A 307 -7.68 -12.06 13.33
C SER A 307 -9.04 -11.97 14.03
N LEU A 308 -10.07 -11.52 13.30
CA LEU A 308 -11.42 -11.33 13.83
C LEU A 308 -12.13 -12.66 14.04
N THR A 309 -11.95 -13.63 13.13
CA THR A 309 -12.47 -14.99 13.31
C THR A 309 -11.84 -15.68 14.53
N LEU A 310 -10.52 -15.54 14.74
CA LEU A 310 -9.83 -16.03 15.93
C LEU A 310 -10.37 -15.39 17.21
N LYS A 311 -10.42 -14.05 17.28
CA LYS A 311 -10.92 -13.33 18.45
C LYS A 311 -12.40 -13.59 18.73
N SER A 312 -13.23 -13.79 17.71
CA SER A 312 -14.64 -14.15 17.86
C SER A 312 -14.79 -15.53 18.52
N SER A 313 -14.00 -16.51 18.08
CA SER A 313 -13.97 -17.84 18.70
C SER A 313 -13.51 -17.78 20.16
N GLU A 314 -12.45 -17.03 20.46
CA GLU A 314 -11.99 -16.81 21.84
C GLU A 314 -13.04 -16.09 22.71
N LEU A 315 -13.76 -15.13 22.14
CA LEU A 315 -14.79 -14.41 22.87
C LEU A 315 -15.95 -15.35 23.23
N GLU A 316 -16.39 -16.20 22.32
CA GLU A 316 -17.49 -17.15 22.59
C GLU A 316 -17.09 -18.19 23.63
N THR A 317 -15.87 -18.71 23.60
CA THR A 317 -15.36 -19.61 24.67
C THR A 317 -15.31 -18.91 26.03
N LYS A 318 -14.80 -17.67 26.09
CA LYS A 318 -14.78 -16.88 27.34
C LYS A 318 -16.17 -16.50 27.83
N LYS A 319 -17.11 -16.15 26.94
CA LYS A 319 -18.52 -15.90 27.28
C LYS A 319 -19.18 -17.17 27.81
N ALA A 320 -18.96 -18.33 27.18
CA ALA A 320 -19.48 -19.60 27.64
C ALA A 320 -18.95 -19.93 29.05
N ALA A 321 -17.66 -19.75 29.29
CA ALA A 321 -17.05 -19.93 30.61
C ALA A 321 -17.60 -18.94 31.65
N ALA A 322 -17.77 -17.67 31.30
CA ALA A 322 -18.34 -16.65 32.18
C ALA A 322 -19.81 -16.95 32.52
N ASN A 323 -20.61 -17.34 31.53
CA ASN A 323 -22.02 -17.73 31.71
C ASN A 323 -22.15 -19.00 32.57
N ALA A 324 -21.23 -19.96 32.43
CA ALA A 324 -21.20 -21.15 33.27
C ALA A 324 -20.95 -20.77 34.74
N LYS A 325 -19.94 -19.93 35.01
CA LYS A 325 -19.67 -19.42 36.36
C LYS A 325 -20.84 -18.61 36.93
N LEU A 326 -21.51 -17.81 36.11
CA LEU A 326 -22.67 -17.03 36.56
C LEU A 326 -23.85 -17.93 36.94
N LYS A 327 -24.07 -19.02 36.20
CA LYS A 327 -25.08 -20.03 36.57
C LYS A 327 -24.73 -20.75 37.87
N GLU A 328 -23.47 -21.11 38.07
CA GLU A 328 -22.99 -21.72 39.31
C GLU A 328 -23.18 -20.78 40.50
N MET A 329 -22.78 -19.52 40.37
CA MET A 329 -22.97 -18.50 41.41
C MET A 329 -24.45 -18.24 41.73
N LEU A 330 -25.34 -18.24 40.73
CA LEU A 330 -26.79 -18.12 40.96
C LEU A 330 -27.35 -19.35 41.69
N ALA A 331 -26.89 -20.55 41.35
CA ALA A 331 -27.28 -21.77 42.03
C ALA A 331 -26.80 -21.78 43.49
N ASP A 332 -25.57 -21.33 43.75
CA ASP A 332 -25.03 -21.24 45.10
C ASP A 332 -25.73 -20.16 45.93
N GLN A 333 -26.07 -19.01 45.34
CA GLN A 333 -26.89 -17.98 46.01
C GLN A 333 -28.27 -18.53 46.40
N GLN A 334 -28.93 -19.26 45.50
CA GLN A 334 -30.24 -19.87 45.80
C GLN A 334 -30.14 -20.97 46.88
N ARG A 335 -29.04 -21.72 46.93
CA ARG A 335 -28.79 -22.69 48.02
C ARG A 335 -28.59 -21.98 49.35
N ALA A 336 -27.73 -20.96 49.39
CA ALA A 336 -27.47 -20.19 50.59
C ALA A 336 -28.75 -19.50 51.12
N GLU A 337 -29.60 -18.99 50.23
CA GLU A 337 -30.87 -18.37 50.61
C GLU A 337 -31.86 -19.41 51.20
N LYS A 338 -31.94 -20.61 50.62
CA LYS A 338 -32.73 -21.72 51.17
C LYS A 338 -32.22 -22.17 52.53
N GLU A 339 -30.91 -22.31 52.70
CA GLU A 339 -30.30 -22.68 53.99
C GLU A 339 -30.57 -21.61 55.05
N LYS A 340 -30.49 -20.33 54.69
CA LYS A 340 -30.83 -19.22 55.59
C LYS A 340 -32.30 -19.28 56.04
N LEU A 341 -33.23 -19.47 55.11
CA LEU A 341 -34.66 -19.59 55.42
C LEU A 341 -34.95 -20.81 56.32
N ALA A 342 -34.30 -21.94 56.04
CA ALA A 342 -34.42 -23.14 56.88
C ALA A 342 -33.88 -22.89 58.30
N SER A 343 -32.75 -22.20 58.42
CA SER A 343 -32.17 -21.82 59.72
C SER A 343 -33.10 -20.88 60.51
N GLU A 344 -33.75 -19.92 59.85
CA GLU A 344 -34.70 -19.00 60.49
C GLU A 344 -35.97 -19.72 60.99
N GLN A 345 -36.45 -20.74 60.26
CA GLN A 345 -37.57 -21.58 60.70
C GLN A 345 -37.19 -22.44 61.92
N LEU A 346 -36.01 -23.07 61.88
CA LEU A 346 -35.52 -23.90 62.99
C LEU A 346 -35.36 -23.09 64.29
N GLN A 347 -34.93 -21.83 64.20
CA GLN A 347 -34.82 -20.94 65.35
C GLN A 347 -36.19 -20.64 66.00
N LYS A 348 -37.27 -20.52 65.21
CA LYS A 348 -38.61 -20.29 65.75
C LYS A 348 -39.16 -21.52 66.48
N GLU A 349 -39.01 -22.70 65.90
CA GLU A 349 -39.47 -23.96 66.53
C GLU A 349 -38.73 -24.26 67.85
N LEU A 350 -37.43 -23.94 67.91
CA LEU A 350 -36.64 -24.09 69.12
C LEU A 350 -37.12 -23.16 70.24
N ALA A 351 -37.48 -21.91 69.92
CA ALA A 351 -37.98 -20.94 70.90
C ALA A 351 -39.31 -21.39 71.53
N GLU A 352 -40.23 -21.95 70.74
CA GLU A 352 -41.51 -22.46 71.23
C GLU A 352 -41.33 -23.69 72.14
N SER A 353 -40.39 -24.58 71.80
CA SER A 353 -40.11 -25.77 72.59
C SER A 353 -39.52 -25.44 73.97
N LEU A 354 -38.66 -24.42 74.08
CA LEU A 354 -38.07 -24.00 75.36
C LEU A 354 -39.13 -23.48 76.35
N VAL A 355 -40.13 -22.74 75.86
CA VAL A 355 -41.22 -22.21 76.70
C VAL A 355 -42.07 -23.33 77.32
N GLN A 356 -42.27 -24.44 76.61
CA GLN A 356 -43.03 -25.58 77.14
C GLN A 356 -42.27 -26.37 78.21
N ILE A 357 -40.94 -26.43 78.11
CA ILE A 357 -40.09 -27.16 79.06
C ILE A 357 -40.05 -26.43 80.41
N GLU A 358 -39.98 -25.09 80.40
CA GLU A 358 -39.94 -24.27 81.62
C GLU A 358 -41.20 -24.47 82.49
N LYS A 359 -42.40 -24.53 81.87
CA LYS A 359 -43.68 -24.74 82.59
C LYS A 359 -43.78 -26.09 83.29
N LYS A 360 -43.30 -27.15 82.64
CA LYS A 360 -43.37 -28.51 83.23
C LYS A 360 -42.43 -28.68 84.41
N ARG A 361 -41.34 -27.90 84.47
CA ARG A 361 -40.35 -27.98 85.55
C ARG A 361 -40.88 -27.41 86.87
N THR A 362 -41.68 -26.35 86.80
CA THR A 362 -42.23 -25.68 87.99
C THR A 362 -43.28 -26.53 88.72
N GLU A 363 -44.12 -27.27 87.99
CA GLU A 363 -45.18 -28.11 88.58
C GLU A 363 -44.59 -29.31 89.35
N VAL A 364 -43.53 -29.94 88.85
CA VAL A 364 -42.90 -31.11 89.49
C VAL A 364 -42.17 -30.74 90.79
N GLN A 365 -41.72 -29.50 90.93
CA GLN A 365 -40.99 -29.05 92.12
C GLN A 365 -41.90 -28.79 93.33
N GLU A 366 -43.16 -28.43 93.13
CA GLU A 366 -44.13 -28.22 94.21
C GLU A 366 -44.60 -29.54 94.83
N ASP A 367 -44.83 -30.57 94.01
CA ASP A 367 -45.28 -31.88 94.49
C ASP A 367 -44.21 -32.62 95.31
N LEU A 368 -42.92 -32.43 94.99
CA LEU A 368 -41.82 -33.09 95.70
C LEU A 368 -41.66 -32.57 97.15
N ALA A 369 -41.93 -31.28 97.39
CA ALA A 369 -41.71 -30.62 98.67
C ALA A 369 -42.68 -31.07 99.78
N GLN A 370 -43.83 -31.67 99.44
CA GLN A 370 -44.80 -32.15 100.42
C GLN A 370 -44.49 -33.56 100.95
N VAL A 371 -43.76 -34.38 100.19
CA VAL A 371 -43.60 -35.81 100.47
C VAL A 371 -42.31 -36.14 101.24
N GLU A 372 -41.24 -35.36 101.05
CA GLU A 372 -39.95 -35.56 101.73
C GLU A 372 -40.00 -35.62 103.29
N PRO A 373 -40.74 -34.77 104.02
CA PRO A 373 -40.64 -34.75 105.48
C PRO A 373 -41.21 -36.02 106.15
N ALA A 374 -42.21 -36.66 105.54
CA ALA A 374 -42.80 -37.90 106.08
C ALA A 374 -41.88 -39.13 105.93
N VAL A 375 -41.05 -39.16 104.89
CA VAL A 375 -40.11 -40.27 104.63
C VAL A 375 -38.89 -40.19 105.54
N GLU A 376 -38.41 -38.99 105.83
CA GLU A 376 -37.22 -38.79 106.67
C GLU A 376 -37.50 -39.11 108.16
N GLU A 377 -38.72 -38.80 108.65
CA GLU A 377 -39.17 -39.18 110.00
C GLU A 377 -39.23 -40.71 110.17
N ALA A 378 -39.76 -41.43 109.18
CA ALA A 378 -39.82 -42.89 109.20
C ALA A 378 -38.41 -43.55 109.17
N LYS A 379 -37.47 -43.01 108.38
CA LYS A 379 -36.07 -43.50 108.35
C LYS A 379 -35.36 -43.32 109.70
N GLN A 380 -35.63 -42.24 110.42
CA GLN A 380 -35.04 -42.02 111.75
C GLN A 380 -35.57 -43.00 112.79
N ALA A 381 -36.87 -43.30 112.77
CA ALA A 381 -37.48 -44.28 113.68
C ALA A 381 -36.87 -45.69 113.49
N VAL A 382 -36.60 -46.10 112.24
CA VAL A 382 -35.97 -47.41 111.94
C VAL A 382 -34.52 -47.48 112.44
N LYS A 383 -33.74 -46.38 112.38
CA LYS A 383 -32.37 -46.35 112.94
C LYS A 383 -32.33 -46.56 114.47
N GLY A 384 -33.42 -46.29 115.17
CA GLY A 384 -33.52 -46.39 116.64
C GLY A 384 -33.72 -47.80 117.21
N ILE A 385 -33.94 -48.82 116.36
CA ILE A 385 -34.27 -50.19 116.80
C ILE A 385 -33.03 -50.89 117.41
N LYS A 386 -33.12 -51.31 118.67
CA LYS A 386 -32.02 -51.95 119.40
C LYS A 386 -31.90 -53.44 119.05
N LYS A 387 -30.68 -53.94 118.80
CA LYS A 387 -30.41 -55.34 118.43
C LYS A 387 -30.99 -56.39 119.40
N GLY A 388 -31.15 -56.06 120.69
CA GLY A 388 -31.76 -56.95 121.68
C GLY A 388 -33.22 -57.30 121.39
N GLN A 389 -34.02 -56.31 120.97
CA GLN A 389 -35.46 -56.49 120.67
C GLN A 389 -35.68 -57.38 119.43
N LEU A 390 -34.78 -57.28 118.43
CA LEU A 390 -34.81 -58.17 117.27
C LEU A 390 -34.46 -59.63 117.63
N ILE A 391 -33.57 -59.85 118.62
CA ILE A 391 -33.22 -61.20 119.09
C ILE A 391 -34.38 -61.83 119.88
N GLU A 392 -35.13 -61.03 120.62
CA GLU A 392 -36.30 -61.45 121.40
C GLU A 392 -37.42 -61.96 120.50
N VAL A 393 -37.82 -61.15 119.50
CA VAL A 393 -38.77 -61.57 118.46
C VAL A 393 -38.27 -62.78 117.68
N ARG A 394 -36.95 -62.87 117.41
CA ARG A 394 -36.32 -64.05 116.80
C ARG A 394 -36.42 -65.29 117.69
N SER A 395 -36.46 -65.19 119.01
CA SER A 395 -36.46 -66.37 119.89
C SER A 395 -37.85 -67.03 120.04
N MET A 396 -38.92 -66.33 119.67
CA MET A 396 -40.30 -66.79 119.84
C MET A 396 -40.63 -67.96 118.90
N ALA A 397 -41.20 -69.03 119.47
CA ALA A 397 -41.67 -70.19 118.71
C ALA A 397 -42.95 -69.89 117.90
N ALA A 398 -43.84 -69.03 118.42
CA ALA A 398 -45.03 -68.52 117.75
C ALA A 398 -45.32 -67.07 118.18
N PRO A 399 -45.18 -66.07 117.29
CA PRO A 399 -45.39 -64.65 117.63
C PRO A 399 -46.87 -64.25 117.57
N PRO A 400 -47.28 -63.18 118.29
CA PRO A 400 -48.61 -62.59 118.17
C PRO A 400 -48.90 -62.09 116.75
N GLN A 401 -50.18 -62.17 116.34
CA GLN A 401 -50.64 -61.86 114.99
C GLN A 401 -50.25 -60.46 114.47
N PRO A 402 -50.29 -59.36 115.27
CA PRO A 402 -49.90 -58.02 114.80
C PRO A 402 -48.41 -57.90 114.42
N VAL A 403 -47.52 -58.52 115.20
CA VAL A 403 -46.07 -58.51 114.95
C VAL A 403 -45.73 -59.36 113.73
N ARG A 404 -46.45 -60.47 113.55
CA ARG A 404 -46.30 -61.33 112.38
C ARG A 404 -46.69 -60.60 111.09
N LEU A 405 -47.82 -59.90 111.11
CA LEU A 405 -48.24 -59.05 110.00
C LEU A 405 -47.15 -58.00 109.72
N ALA A 406 -46.71 -57.23 110.72
CA ALA A 406 -45.66 -56.20 110.63
C ALA A 406 -44.44 -56.64 109.80
N LEU A 407 -43.92 -57.83 110.11
CA LEU A 407 -42.73 -58.39 109.48
C LEU A 407 -43.02 -59.00 108.10
N GLU A 408 -44.22 -59.54 107.90
CA GLU A 408 -44.65 -60.09 106.61
C GLU A 408 -44.68 -58.99 105.54
N SER A 409 -45.20 -57.80 105.86
CA SER A 409 -45.28 -56.70 104.89
C SER A 409 -43.90 -56.10 104.56
N ILE A 410 -42.99 -56.04 105.53
CA ILE A 410 -41.60 -55.64 105.31
C ILE A 410 -40.90 -56.64 104.39
N CYS A 411 -41.08 -57.95 104.60
CA CYS A 411 -40.51 -58.96 103.71
C CYS A 411 -41.09 -58.88 102.29
N LEU A 412 -42.39 -58.59 102.17
CA LEU A 412 -43.05 -58.38 100.87
C LEU A 412 -42.51 -57.15 100.14
N LEU A 413 -42.26 -56.04 100.84
CA LEU A 413 -41.63 -54.85 100.27
C LEU A 413 -40.18 -55.08 99.86
N LEU A 414 -39.43 -55.92 100.61
CA LEU A 414 -38.06 -56.32 100.27
C LEU A 414 -38.00 -57.37 99.12
N GLY A 415 -39.13 -57.76 98.53
CA GLY A 415 -39.22 -58.69 97.40
C GLY A 415 -38.97 -60.16 97.75
N GLU A 416 -38.87 -60.51 99.04
CA GLU A 416 -38.75 -61.90 99.49
C GLU A 416 -40.17 -62.45 99.74
N SER A 417 -40.73 -63.18 98.77
CA SER A 417 -42.10 -63.75 98.83
C SER A 417 -42.17 -64.95 99.77
N VAL A 418 -42.00 -64.68 101.05
CA VAL A 418 -42.14 -65.66 102.12
C VAL A 418 -43.60 -65.67 102.53
N GLY A 419 -44.35 -66.73 102.22
CA GLY A 419 -45.77 -66.82 102.56
C GLY A 419 -46.04 -66.82 104.07
N MET A 420 -47.23 -67.28 104.48
CA MET A 420 -47.71 -67.34 105.88
C MET A 420 -46.88 -68.20 106.86
N ASP A 421 -45.68 -68.64 106.49
CA ASP A 421 -44.80 -69.48 107.29
C ASP A 421 -43.77 -68.65 108.08
N TRP A 422 -43.98 -68.58 109.40
CA TRP A 422 -43.11 -67.85 110.34
C TRP A 422 -41.65 -68.33 110.30
N LYS A 423 -41.42 -69.62 110.00
CA LYS A 423 -40.06 -70.18 109.99
C LYS A 423 -39.19 -69.55 108.91
N ALA A 424 -39.78 -69.19 107.78
CA ALA A 424 -39.08 -68.56 106.68
C ALA A 424 -38.92 -67.04 106.89
N ILE A 425 -39.91 -66.33 107.47
CA ILE A 425 -39.78 -64.91 107.88
C ILE A 425 -38.64 -64.76 108.91
N ARG A 426 -38.58 -65.69 109.88
CA ARG A 426 -37.48 -65.77 110.86
C ARG A 426 -36.12 -65.97 110.18
N GLY A 427 -36.05 -66.73 109.09
CA GLY A 427 -34.82 -66.94 108.32
C GLY A 427 -34.31 -65.66 107.63
N VAL A 428 -35.21 -64.80 107.16
CA VAL A 428 -34.85 -63.50 106.57
C VAL A 428 -34.32 -62.53 107.62
N MET A 429 -34.93 -62.50 108.82
CA MET A 429 -34.48 -61.68 109.94
C MET A 429 -33.14 -62.12 110.54
N VAL A 430 -32.73 -63.38 110.36
CA VAL A 430 -31.43 -63.90 110.83
C VAL A 430 -30.26 -63.34 110.02
N LYS A 431 -30.49 -62.91 108.78
CA LYS A 431 -29.43 -62.35 107.93
C LYS A 431 -28.92 -61.04 108.54
N ASP A 432 -27.60 -60.90 108.67
CA ASP A 432 -26.96 -59.71 109.25
C ASP A 432 -27.24 -58.39 108.46
N ASP A 433 -27.73 -58.51 107.23
CA ASP A 433 -28.06 -57.42 106.30
C ASP A 433 -29.55 -56.98 106.32
N PHE A 434 -30.36 -57.50 107.24
CA PHE A 434 -31.79 -57.17 107.29
C PHE A 434 -32.07 -55.68 107.59
N MET A 435 -31.42 -55.10 108.60
CA MET A 435 -31.61 -53.69 108.98
C MET A 435 -31.04 -52.68 107.96
N PRO A 436 -29.82 -52.87 107.41
CA PRO A 436 -29.30 -52.01 106.35
C PRO A 436 -30.19 -51.95 105.10
N ARG A 437 -30.79 -53.08 104.70
CA ARG A 437 -31.73 -53.14 103.56
C ARG A 437 -33.00 -52.31 103.75
N ILE A 438 -33.50 -52.19 104.98
CA ILE A 438 -34.68 -51.35 105.25
C ILE A 438 -34.30 -49.86 105.20
N LEU A 439 -33.13 -49.48 105.72
CA LEU A 439 -32.68 -48.08 105.73
C LEU A 439 -32.30 -47.54 104.35
N ASN A 440 -31.76 -48.41 103.49
CA ASN A 440 -31.36 -48.10 102.13
C ASN A 440 -32.37 -48.63 101.09
N PHE A 441 -33.63 -48.77 101.48
CA PHE A 441 -34.66 -49.26 100.59
C PHE A 441 -34.88 -48.27 99.43
N ASP A 442 -34.81 -48.79 98.20
CA ASP A 442 -34.97 -48.00 96.97
C ASP A 442 -36.46 -47.88 96.63
N THR A 443 -37.00 -46.66 96.79
CA THR A 443 -38.41 -46.33 96.53
C THR A 443 -38.81 -46.48 95.07
N ASP A 444 -37.85 -46.41 94.13
CA ASP A 444 -38.12 -46.48 92.69
C ASP A 444 -38.21 -47.93 92.18
N SER A 445 -37.80 -48.89 93.02
CA SER A 445 -37.80 -50.33 92.69
C SER A 445 -39.14 -51.04 92.95
N ILE A 446 -40.13 -50.34 93.51
CA ILE A 446 -41.41 -50.95 93.89
C ILE A 446 -42.31 -51.12 92.65
N SER A 447 -42.66 -52.36 92.32
CA SER A 447 -43.61 -52.63 91.24
C SER A 447 -45.05 -52.23 91.63
N ALA A 448 -45.88 -51.86 90.65
CA ALA A 448 -47.30 -51.53 90.86
C ALA A 448 -48.12 -52.69 91.44
N GLU A 449 -47.67 -53.93 91.27
CA GLU A 449 -48.30 -55.13 91.84
C GLU A 449 -48.03 -55.26 93.34
N THR A 450 -46.79 -54.99 93.77
CA THR A 450 -46.40 -54.94 95.19
C THR A 450 -47.13 -53.84 95.96
N LEU A 451 -47.37 -52.66 95.36
CA LEU A 451 -48.16 -51.58 95.99
C LEU A 451 -49.62 -51.98 96.25
N LYS A 452 -50.26 -52.66 95.29
CA LYS A 452 -51.64 -53.16 95.45
C LYS A 452 -51.76 -54.26 96.51
N LEU A 453 -50.73 -55.10 96.65
CA LEU A 453 -50.67 -56.09 97.72
C LEU A 453 -50.51 -55.40 99.09
N MET A 454 -49.70 -54.34 99.15
CA MET A 454 -49.46 -53.56 100.37
C MET A 454 -50.70 -52.81 100.86
N GLU A 455 -51.53 -52.28 99.94
CA GLU A 455 -52.82 -51.66 100.30
C GLU A 455 -53.73 -52.58 101.14
N LYS A 456 -53.65 -53.91 100.96
CA LYS A 456 -54.44 -54.86 101.76
C LYS A 456 -53.97 -54.93 103.22
N TYR A 457 -52.68 -54.73 103.48
CA TYR A 457 -52.13 -54.68 104.83
C TYR A 457 -52.43 -53.34 105.50
N ILE A 458 -52.28 -52.22 104.78
CA ILE A 458 -52.55 -50.87 105.29
C ILE A 458 -54.03 -50.70 105.68
N ARG A 459 -54.97 -51.35 104.98
CA ARG A 459 -56.40 -51.30 105.29
C ARG A 459 -56.85 -52.26 106.42
N ASN A 460 -55.95 -53.08 106.96
CA ASN A 460 -56.30 -54.03 108.03
C ASN A 460 -56.37 -53.30 109.40
N PRO A 461 -57.50 -53.37 110.15
CA PRO A 461 -57.64 -52.69 111.45
C PRO A 461 -56.66 -53.13 112.55
N ASP A 462 -55.98 -54.27 112.39
CA ASP A 462 -54.94 -54.76 113.30
C ASP A 462 -53.51 -54.34 112.88
N TRP A 463 -53.38 -53.61 111.76
CA TRP A 463 -52.17 -52.95 111.30
C TRP A 463 -52.12 -51.49 111.76
N ASP A 464 -51.92 -51.30 113.06
CA ASP A 464 -51.82 -49.96 113.65
C ASP A 464 -50.52 -49.83 114.45
N PHE A 465 -49.90 -48.66 114.39
CA PHE A 465 -48.59 -48.40 114.99
C PHE A 465 -48.62 -48.70 116.50
N ASP A 466 -49.63 -48.20 117.21
CA ASP A 466 -49.74 -48.37 118.66
C ASP A 466 -49.98 -49.84 119.07
N LYS A 467 -50.74 -50.59 118.26
CA LYS A 467 -50.98 -52.02 118.54
C LYS A 467 -49.73 -52.85 118.32
N VAL A 468 -49.03 -52.66 117.20
CA VAL A 468 -47.81 -53.42 116.87
C VAL A 468 -46.68 -53.10 117.85
N TYR A 469 -46.53 -51.83 118.23
CA TYR A 469 -45.50 -51.41 119.19
C TYR A 469 -45.66 -52.09 120.56
N ASN A 470 -46.87 -52.11 121.11
CA ASN A 470 -47.17 -52.69 122.42
C ASN A 470 -46.95 -54.21 122.51
N PHE A 471 -47.08 -54.96 121.41
CA PHE A 471 -46.84 -56.40 121.39
C PHE A 471 -45.37 -56.79 121.14
N SER A 472 -44.51 -55.84 120.74
CA SER A 472 -43.10 -56.09 120.39
C SER A 472 -42.10 -55.75 121.50
N ILE A 473 -42.53 -55.02 122.55
CA ILE A 473 -41.71 -54.62 123.69
C ILE A 473 -42.29 -55.26 124.97
N VAL A 474 -41.88 -56.50 125.23
CA VAL A 474 -41.85 -57.11 126.57
C VAL A 474 -40.53 -57.82 126.71
#